data_AF-A0A8C5YDR7-F1
#
_entry.id   AF-A0A8C5YDR7-F1
#
_cell.length_a   1.000
_cell.length_b   1.000
_cell.length_c   1.000
_cell.angle_alpha   90.00
_cell.angle_beta   90.00
_cell.angle_gamma   90.00
#
_symmetry.space_group_name_H-M   'P 1'
#
loop_
_entity.id
_entity.type
_entity.pdbx_description
1 polymer ?
#
loop_
_entity_poly.entity_id
_entity_poly.type
_entity_poly.pdbx_seq_one_letter_code
_entity_poly.pdbx_strand_id
1 'polypeptide(L)' 'MRTPCLLLVALCLLFSQVAPGDSLPRDLKPDLYECRRKGGACLYTSCPLLTRTMGTCDRGKAYCCKPK' A
#
# COMPACT_ATOMS: atom_id res chain seq x y z
N MET A 1 -22.02 -14.26 38.64
CA MET A 1 -22.63 -14.21 37.29
C MET A 1 -21.98 -13.20 36.33
N ARG A 2 -21.09 -12.29 36.77
CA ARG A 2 -20.47 -11.27 35.89
C ARG A 2 -19.19 -11.74 35.18
N THR A 3 -18.49 -12.72 35.75
CA THR A 3 -17.26 -13.32 35.21
C THR A 3 -17.38 -13.95 33.81
N PRO A 4 -18.44 -14.71 33.47
CA PRO A 4 -18.56 -15.26 32.11
C PRO A 4 -18.80 -14.16 31.08
N CYS A 5 -19.52 -13.09 31.45
CA CYS A 5 -19.71 -11.94 30.57
C CYS A 5 -18.39 -11.20 30.31
N LEU A 6 -17.54 -11.04 31.33
CA LEU A 6 -16.22 -10.42 31.16
C LEU A 6 -15.29 -11.24 30.26
N LEU A 7 -15.32 -12.57 30.37
CA LEU A 7 -14.59 -13.49 29.50
C LEU A 7 -15.06 -13.39 28.04
N LEU A 8 -16.37 -13.32 27.81
CA LEU A 8 -16.95 -13.16 26.48
C LEU A 8 -16.57 -11.81 25.86
N VAL A 9 -16.58 -10.72 26.62
CA VAL A 9 -16.17 -9.39 26.14
C VAL A 9 -14.69 -9.38 25.75
N ALA A 10 -13.82 -9.96 26.57
CA ALA A 10 -12.39 -10.08 26.25
C ALA A 10 -12.18 -10.88 24.97
N LEU A 11 -12.89 -12.00 24.80
CA LEU A 11 -12.82 -12.85 23.62
C LEU A 11 -13.29 -12.10 22.35
N CYS A 12 -14.40 -11.36 22.43
CA CYS A 12 -14.88 -10.53 21.33
C CYS A 12 -13.88 -9.45 20.92
N LEU A 13 -13.17 -8.83 21.89
CA LEU A 13 -12.15 -7.83 21.61
C LEU A 13 -10.91 -8.43 20.93
N LEU A 14 -10.51 -9.65 21.29
CA LEU A 14 -9.43 -10.38 20.62
C LEU A 14 -9.75 -10.65 19.14
N PHE A 15 -10.99 -11.03 18.83
CA PHE A 15 -11.43 -11.29 17.45
C PHE A 15 -11.76 -10.01 16.66
N SER A 16 -12.07 -8.92 17.36
CA SER A 16 -12.32 -7.60 16.76
C SER A 16 -11.05 -6.78 16.54
N GLN A 17 -9.86 -7.40 16.67
CA GLN A 17 -8.62 -6.81 16.18
C GLN A 17 -8.70 -6.69 14.66
N VAL A 18 -9.37 -5.64 14.21
CA VAL A 18 -9.14 -5.03 12.90
C VAL A 18 -7.67 -4.66 12.93
N ALA A 19 -6.84 -5.53 12.35
CA ALA A 19 -5.47 -5.17 12.00
C ALA A 19 -5.57 -3.82 11.28
N PRO A 20 -4.88 -2.75 11.77
CA PRO A 20 -4.78 -1.53 11.02
C PRO A 20 -4.29 -1.94 9.63
N GLY A 21 -5.10 -1.61 8.62
CA GLY A 21 -5.00 -2.19 7.29
C GLY A 21 -3.57 -2.32 6.83
N ASP A 22 -3.22 -3.55 6.48
CA ASP A 22 -2.16 -3.91 5.55
C ASP A 22 -0.92 -3.03 5.71
N SER A 23 -0.04 -3.44 6.63
CA SER A 23 1.39 -3.15 6.54
C SER A 23 1.97 -3.80 5.28
N LEU A 24 1.45 -3.44 4.09
CA LEU A 24 2.23 -3.46 2.87
C LEU A 24 3.48 -2.65 3.18
N PRO A 25 4.67 -3.26 3.16
CA PRO A 25 5.87 -2.67 3.71
C PRO A 25 6.10 -1.31 3.07
N ARG A 26 5.80 -0.24 3.82
CA ARG A 26 6.10 1.16 3.46
C ARG A 26 7.60 1.32 3.18
N ASP A 27 8.41 0.45 3.78
CA ASP A 27 9.85 0.32 3.58
C ASP A 27 10.27 -0.37 2.28
N LEU A 28 9.36 -1.01 1.54
CA LEU A 28 9.79 -1.84 0.39
C LEU A 28 10.12 -1.01 -0.86
N LYS A 29 9.57 0.19 -1.07
CA LYS A 29 10.06 1.12 -2.10
C LYS A 29 9.49 2.54 -1.90
N PRO A 30 10.28 3.51 -1.40
CA PRO A 30 9.85 4.92 -1.34
C PRO A 30 9.46 5.45 -2.73
N ASP A 31 10.20 5.09 -3.77
CA ASP A 31 9.92 5.53 -5.15
C ASP A 31 8.60 4.99 -5.71
N LEU A 32 8.22 3.76 -5.34
CA LEU A 32 6.94 3.16 -5.75
C LEU A 32 5.79 3.90 -5.08
N TYR A 33 5.92 4.17 -3.78
CA TYR A 33 4.92 4.93 -3.04
C TYR A 33 4.79 6.35 -3.59
N GLU A 34 5.90 7.04 -3.86
CA GLU A 34 5.88 8.39 -4.40
C GLU A 34 5.25 8.46 -5.79
N CYS A 35 5.59 7.51 -6.67
CA CYS A 35 4.97 7.38 -7.99
C CYS A 35 3.45 7.21 -7.89
N ARG A 36 2.99 6.27 -7.06
CA ARG A 36 1.56 6.00 -6.86
C ARG A 36 0.82 7.18 -6.23
N ARG A 37 1.45 7.85 -5.25
CA ARG A 37 0.92 9.07 -4.61
C ARG A 37 0.71 10.21 -5.61
N LYS A 38 1.59 10.33 -6.61
CA LYS A 38 1.45 11.33 -7.69
C LYS A 38 0.42 10.92 -8.76
N GLY A 39 -0.25 9.78 -8.61
CA GLY A 39 -1.22 9.24 -9.57
C GLY A 39 -0.57 8.51 -10.76
N GLY A 40 0.68 8.09 -10.61
CA GLY A 40 1.39 7.28 -11.60
C GLY A 40 1.38 5.79 -11.29
N ALA A 41 1.84 5.01 -12.25
CA ALA A 41 2.06 3.57 -12.13
C ALA A 41 3.51 3.22 -12.52
N CYS A 42 4.07 2.21 -11.84
CA CYS A 42 5.40 1.71 -12.15
C CYS A 42 5.35 0.63 -13.21
N LEU A 43 6.04 0.85 -14.32
CA LEU A 43 6.14 -0.08 -15.44
C LEU A 43 7.61 -0.46 -15.69
N TYR A 44 7.91 -1.76 -15.78
CA TYR A 44 9.24 -2.24 -16.17
C TYR A 44 9.52 -2.06 -17.68
N THR A 45 8.48 -1.79 -18.45
CA THR A 45 8.56 -1.40 -19.87
C THR A 45 8.54 0.12 -20.00
N SER A 46 8.79 0.61 -21.21
CA SER A 46 8.57 2.02 -21.57
C SER A 46 7.11 2.46 -21.32
N CYS A 47 6.93 3.74 -21.00
CA CYS A 47 5.61 4.31 -20.74
C CYS A 47 4.74 4.31 -22.02
N PRO A 48 3.44 3.94 -21.94
CA PRO A 48 2.51 4.03 -23.06
C PRO A 48 2.39 5.45 -23.63
N LEU A 49 2.04 5.56 -24.92
CA LEU A 49 1.92 6.82 -25.69
C LEU A 49 1.03 7.91 -25.02
N LEU A 50 -0.03 7.50 -24.33
CA LEU A 50 -0.98 8.38 -23.64
C LEU A 50 -0.54 8.76 -22.21
N THR A 51 0.64 8.32 -21.80
CA THR A 51 1.22 8.63 -20.50
C THR A 51 2.53 9.41 -20.66
N ARG A 52 3.02 9.99 -19.57
CA ARG A 52 4.32 10.67 -19.48
C ARG A 52 5.18 10.02 -18.41
N THR A 53 6.47 9.91 -18.69
CA THR A 53 7.48 9.47 -17.71
C THR A 53 7.72 10.60 -16.71
N MET A 54 7.44 10.35 -15.43
CA MET A 54 7.71 11.30 -14.34
C MET A 54 9.07 11.07 -13.67
N GLY A 55 9.69 9.92 -13.91
CA GLY A 55 10.95 9.51 -13.31
C GLY A 55 11.07 7.98 -13.32
N THR A 56 11.94 7.46 -12.46
CA THR A 56 12.10 6.03 -12.26
C THR A 56 11.50 5.57 -10.94
N CYS A 57 11.21 4.29 -10.83
CA CYS A 57 10.87 3.63 -9.59
C CYS A 57 11.48 2.23 -9.57
N ASP A 58 11.14 1.46 -8.56
CA ASP A 58 11.72 0.16 -8.33
C ASP A 58 13.26 0.17 -8.16
N ARG A 59 13.81 1.15 -7.43
CA ARG A 59 15.27 1.40 -7.35
C ARG A 59 15.90 1.64 -8.73
N GLY A 60 15.19 2.33 -9.63
CA GLY A 60 15.66 2.64 -10.97
C GLY A 60 15.38 1.57 -12.03
N LYS A 61 14.77 0.43 -11.67
CA LYS A 61 14.50 -0.69 -12.59
C LYS A 61 13.23 -0.51 -13.43
N ALA A 62 12.36 0.39 -13.02
CA ALA A 62 11.08 0.65 -13.68
C ALA A 62 10.90 2.16 -13.92
N TYR A 63 9.98 2.50 -14.81
CA TYR A 63 9.57 3.87 -15.11
C TYR A 63 8.28 4.21 -14.37
N CYS A 64 8.23 5.40 -13.78
CA CYS A 64 7.00 5.95 -13.23
C CYS A 64 6.22 6.66 -14.34
N CYS A 65 5.10 6.10 -14.77
CA CYS A 65 4.27 6.60 -15.86
C CYS A 65 2.97 7.19 -15.32
N LYS A 66 2.60 8.40 -15.75
CA LYS A 66 1.34 9.07 -15.37
C LYS A 66 0.53 9.43 -16.60
N PRO A 67 -0.81 9.29 -16.60
CA PRO A 67 -1.65 9.83 -17.66
C PRO A 67 -1.34 11.31 -17.93
N LYS A 68 -1.37 11.71 -19.21
CA LYS A 68 -1.18 13.11 -19.61
C LYS A 68 -2.28 14.00 -19.02
#